data_AF-A0A355CED1-F1
#
_entry.id   AF-A0A355CED1-F1
#
_cell.length_a   1.000
_cell.length_b   1.000
_cell.length_c   1.000
_cell.angle_alpha   90.00
_cell.angle_beta   90.00
_cell.angle_gamma   90.00
#
_symmetry.space_group_name_H-M   'P 1'
#
loop_
_entity.id
_entity.type
_entity.pdbx_description
1 polymer ?
#
loop_
_entity_poly.entity_id
_entity_poly.type
_entity_poly.pdbx_seq_one_letter_code
_entity_poly.pdbx_strand_id
1 'polypeptide(L)'
;MKKVIWGFCLVLALLVWSGDARAGVLGDRLSSFPNWDSKPSIAVAKGDLVYPDWMAGNWDVASTLVDLAAPLAPKIITPGFEGNRRYLQQPILFKVRFQPETNIGFISNYTSKKAQKIVADRTFNGLNIAKAYLGDRAVLSVKVDPHNPNRQITVLKGEKQLVSIVTGRGIETPNPREFVSTEISQQVFR
;
A
#
# COMPACT_ATOMS: atom_id res chain seq x y z
N MET A 1 52.94 13.56 -12.60
CA MET A 1 52.40 12.94 -11.37
C MET A 1 51.19 13.68 -10.78
N LYS A 2 51.25 15.01 -10.52
CA LYS A 2 50.13 15.76 -9.91
C LYS A 2 48.78 15.69 -10.67
N LYS A 3 48.78 15.68 -12.01
CA LYS A 3 47.56 15.60 -12.82
C LYS A 3 46.85 14.23 -12.76
N VAL A 4 47.61 13.15 -12.59
CA VAL A 4 47.08 11.77 -12.47
C VAL A 4 46.43 11.57 -11.11
N ILE A 5 47.04 12.10 -10.06
CA ILE A 5 46.49 12.08 -8.69
C ILE A 5 45.16 12.85 -8.64
N TRP A 6 45.09 14.01 -9.31
CA TRP A 6 43.85 14.81 -9.31
C TRP A 6 42.70 14.15 -10.07
N GLY A 7 42.98 13.50 -11.20
CA GLY A 7 41.99 12.69 -11.94
C GLY A 7 41.48 11.52 -11.11
N PHE A 8 42.36 10.84 -10.36
CA PHE A 8 41.98 9.73 -9.49
C PHE A 8 41.11 10.17 -8.30
N CYS A 9 41.42 11.32 -7.69
CA CYS A 9 40.58 11.92 -6.65
C CYS A 9 39.19 12.31 -7.15
N LEU A 10 39.06 12.75 -8.41
CA LEU A 10 37.80 13.18 -8.99
C LEU A 10 36.88 11.98 -9.31
N VAL A 11 37.46 10.86 -9.75
CA VAL A 11 36.73 9.59 -9.94
C VAL A 11 36.29 8.99 -8.59
N LEU A 12 37.14 9.02 -7.56
CA LEU A 12 36.77 8.60 -6.21
C LEU A 12 35.66 9.46 -5.61
N ALA A 13 35.69 10.78 -5.81
CA ALA A 13 34.62 11.68 -5.34
C ALA A 13 33.29 11.41 -6.04
N LEU A 14 33.30 11.04 -7.32
CA LEU A 14 32.09 10.66 -8.06
C LEU A 14 31.52 9.30 -7.61
N LEU A 15 32.38 8.36 -7.20
CA LEU A 15 31.97 7.04 -6.70
C LEU A 15 31.44 7.06 -5.25
N VAL A 16 31.78 8.08 -4.45
CA VAL A 16 31.26 8.26 -3.08
C VAL A 16 30.00 9.16 -3.06
N TRP A 17 29.67 9.81 -4.19
CA TRP A 17 28.42 10.57 -4.34
C TRP A 17 27.23 9.72 -4.81
N SER A 18 27.43 8.42 -5.09
CA SER A 18 26.28 7.52 -5.22
C SER A 18 25.63 7.40 -3.86
N GLY A 19 24.56 8.18 -3.63
CA GLY A 19 23.86 8.26 -2.36
C GLY A 19 23.56 6.87 -1.81
N ASP A 20 23.88 6.66 -0.55
CA ASP A 20 23.58 5.42 0.16
C ASP A 20 22.08 5.11 -0.01
N ALA A 21 21.77 4.01 -0.69
CA ALA A 21 20.46 3.40 -0.59
C ALA A 21 20.32 2.95 0.88
N ARG A 22 19.70 3.79 1.70
CA ARG A 22 19.35 3.42 3.07
C ARG A 22 18.28 2.35 2.98
N ALA A 23 18.68 1.09 3.14
CA ALA A 23 17.74 0.00 3.35
C ALA A 23 16.87 0.38 4.55
N GLY A 24 15.59 0.61 4.29
CA GLY A 24 14.63 0.97 5.33
C GLY A 24 14.12 -0.28 6.04
N VAL A 25 13.57 -0.09 7.24
CA VAL A 25 13.04 -1.17 8.08
C VAL A 25 11.93 -1.95 7.37
N LEU A 26 11.14 -1.30 6.52
CA LEU A 26 10.11 -1.95 5.70
C LEU A 26 10.72 -2.72 4.52
N GLY A 27 11.76 -2.19 3.88
CA GLY A 27 12.50 -2.89 2.83
C GLY A 27 13.17 -4.18 3.32
N ASP A 28 13.84 -4.12 4.47
CA ASP A 28 14.45 -5.28 5.12
C ASP A 28 13.39 -6.30 5.54
N ARG A 29 12.25 -5.82 6.03
CA ARG A 29 11.12 -6.68 6.35
C ARG A 29 10.57 -7.36 5.10
N LEU A 30 10.39 -6.66 3.99
CA LEU A 30 9.91 -7.27 2.75
C LEU A 30 10.87 -8.37 2.27
N SER A 31 12.18 -8.10 2.33
CA SER A 31 13.24 -9.04 1.93
C SER A 31 13.33 -10.28 2.82
N SER A 32 12.86 -10.20 4.07
CA SER A 32 12.85 -11.34 5.00
C SER A 32 11.59 -12.20 4.91
N PHE A 33 10.59 -11.85 4.08
CA PHE A 33 9.42 -12.71 3.85
C PHE A 33 9.85 -14.10 3.32
N PRO A 34 9.27 -15.22 3.81
CA PRO A 34 8.20 -15.35 4.80
C PRO A 34 8.67 -15.49 6.26
N ASN A 35 9.94 -15.26 6.57
CA ASN A 35 10.52 -15.42 7.91
C ASN A 35 10.24 -14.23 8.83
N TRP A 36 8.96 -13.88 9.00
CA TRP A 36 8.55 -12.82 9.92
C TRP A 36 8.21 -13.40 11.29
N ASP A 37 8.88 -12.93 12.33
CA ASP A 37 8.66 -13.39 13.72
C ASP A 37 7.66 -12.53 14.50
N SER A 38 7.33 -11.34 14.00
CA SER A 38 6.40 -10.41 14.66
C SER A 38 5.69 -9.50 13.66
N LYS A 39 4.66 -8.77 14.13
CA LYS A 39 4.07 -7.63 13.41
C LYS A 39 5.11 -6.51 13.29
N PRO A 40 5.09 -5.70 12.22
CA PRO A 40 6.02 -4.59 12.10
C PRO A 40 5.75 -3.54 13.19
N SER A 41 6.82 -2.94 13.74
CA SER A 41 6.70 -1.81 14.66
C SER A 41 6.42 -0.53 13.87
N ILE A 42 5.16 -0.11 13.83
CA ILE A 42 4.71 1.04 13.05
C ILE A 42 3.81 1.95 13.87
N ALA A 43 3.73 3.22 13.48
CA ALA A 43 2.89 4.20 14.13
C ALA A 43 1.40 3.89 13.96
N VAL A 44 0.58 4.38 14.90
CA VAL A 44 -0.88 4.37 14.80
C VAL A 44 -1.29 5.13 13.54
N ALA A 45 -2.18 4.55 12.74
CA ALA A 45 -2.66 5.15 11.51
C ALA A 45 -3.43 6.46 11.79
N LYS A 46 -3.00 7.55 11.15
CA LYS A 46 -3.65 8.87 11.19
C LYS A 46 -3.83 9.39 9.77
N GLY A 47 -5.01 9.93 9.48
CA GLY A 47 -5.37 10.34 8.10
C GLY A 47 -5.29 9.17 7.12
N ASP A 48 -5.22 9.49 5.83
CA ASP A 48 -5.03 8.50 4.77
C ASP A 48 -3.53 8.20 4.51
N LEU A 49 -3.25 7.10 3.81
CA LEU A 49 -1.94 6.80 3.25
C LEU A 49 -1.67 7.75 2.08
N VAL A 50 -0.61 8.54 2.21
CA VAL A 50 -0.16 9.47 1.17
C VAL A 50 0.81 8.74 0.24
N TYR A 51 0.54 8.81 -1.05
CA TYR A 51 1.35 8.22 -2.11
C TYR A 51 2.22 9.28 -2.78
N PRO A 52 3.32 8.89 -3.44
CA PRO A 52 4.10 9.78 -4.29
C PRO A 52 3.27 10.37 -5.44
N ASP A 53 3.64 11.55 -5.91
CA ASP A 53 2.90 12.27 -6.97
C ASP A 53 2.76 11.47 -8.27
N TRP A 54 3.75 10.64 -8.60
CA TRP A 54 3.74 9.80 -9.80
C TRP A 54 2.69 8.68 -9.76
N MET A 55 2.07 8.40 -8.61
CA MET A 55 0.94 7.47 -8.51
C MET A 55 -0.38 8.10 -8.96
N ALA A 56 -0.47 9.43 -9.05
CA ALA A 56 -1.72 10.12 -9.38
C ALA A 56 -2.26 9.68 -10.75
N GLY A 57 -3.55 9.38 -10.81
CA GLY A 57 -4.23 8.99 -12.04
C GLY A 57 -5.09 7.74 -11.89
N ASN A 58 -5.55 7.24 -13.03
CA ASN A 58 -6.29 5.99 -13.14
C ASN A 58 -5.35 4.93 -13.73
N TRP A 59 -5.39 3.73 -13.18
CA TRP A 59 -4.52 2.63 -13.57
C TRP A 59 -5.34 1.38 -13.86
N ASP A 60 -4.95 0.66 -14.91
CA ASP A 60 -5.33 -0.72 -15.14
C ASP A 60 -4.24 -1.61 -14.51
N VAL A 61 -4.59 -2.30 -13.43
CA VAL A 61 -3.64 -3.06 -12.59
C VAL A 61 -3.74 -4.55 -12.91
N ALA A 62 -2.60 -5.21 -13.03
CA ALA A 62 -2.48 -6.66 -12.96
C ALA A 62 -1.82 -7.05 -11.63
N SER A 63 -2.59 -7.64 -10.71
CA SER A 63 -2.09 -8.13 -9.43
C SER A 63 -1.93 -9.64 -9.49
N THR A 64 -0.71 -10.15 -9.29
CA THR A 64 -0.41 -11.59 -9.31
C THR A 64 0.01 -12.05 -7.93
N LEU A 65 -0.67 -13.06 -7.39
CA LEU A 65 -0.24 -13.72 -6.16
C LEU A 65 0.96 -14.62 -6.50
N VAL A 66 2.17 -14.20 -6.10
CA VAL A 66 3.40 -14.93 -6.42
C VAL A 66 3.81 -15.93 -5.34
N ASP A 67 3.48 -15.65 -4.08
CA ASP A 67 3.79 -16.49 -2.93
C ASP A 67 2.67 -16.35 -1.86
N LEU A 68 2.50 -17.39 -1.04
CA LEU A 68 1.44 -17.48 -0.03
C LEU A 68 1.99 -18.14 1.25
N ALA A 69 2.16 -17.34 2.31
CA ALA A 69 2.58 -17.80 3.62
C ALA A 69 1.77 -17.15 4.74
N ALA A 70 1.72 -17.80 5.90
CA ALA A 70 1.16 -17.27 7.15
C ALA A 70 2.23 -17.26 8.27
N PRO A 71 3.25 -16.38 8.19
CA PRO A 71 4.43 -16.45 9.04
C PRO A 71 4.16 -16.49 10.54
N LEU A 72 3.18 -15.70 11.00
CA LEU A 72 2.84 -15.55 12.41
C LEU A 72 1.89 -16.65 12.94
N ALA A 73 1.36 -17.51 12.06
CA ALA A 73 0.43 -18.57 12.43
C ALA A 73 0.44 -19.73 11.41
N PRO A 74 1.60 -20.37 11.16
CA PRO A 74 1.75 -21.32 10.05
C PRO A 74 0.90 -22.59 10.20
N LYS A 75 0.44 -22.88 11.42
CA LYS A 75 -0.43 -24.05 11.72
C LYS A 75 -1.92 -23.77 11.53
N ILE A 76 -2.32 -22.51 11.30
CA ILE A 76 -3.73 -22.15 11.12
C ILE A 76 -4.04 -22.11 9.63
N ILE A 77 -4.63 -23.19 9.13
CA ILE A 77 -5.15 -23.26 7.76
C ILE A 77 -6.65 -22.99 7.83
N THR A 78 -7.06 -21.82 7.31
CA THR A 78 -8.48 -21.51 7.15
C THR A 78 -8.92 -21.83 5.73
N PRO A 79 -10.22 -22.14 5.48
CA PRO A 79 -10.72 -22.31 4.13
C PRO A 79 -10.45 -21.09 3.22
N GLY A 80 -10.46 -19.88 3.80
CA GLY A 80 -10.11 -18.65 3.08
C GLY A 80 -8.63 -18.59 2.68
N PHE A 81 -7.72 -18.99 3.58
CA PHE A 81 -6.29 -19.06 3.28
C PHE A 81 -5.99 -20.12 2.21
N GLU A 82 -6.48 -21.35 2.38
CA GLU A 82 -6.23 -22.44 1.44
C GLU A 82 -6.87 -22.17 0.07
N GLY A 83 -8.07 -21.58 0.07
CA GLY A 83 -8.77 -21.17 -1.14
C GLY A 83 -8.02 -20.16 -1.98
N ASN A 84 -7.08 -19.38 -1.41
CA ASN A 84 -6.28 -18.42 -2.17
C ASN A 84 -5.25 -19.09 -3.10
N ARG A 85 -4.89 -20.37 -2.87
CA ARG A 85 -3.93 -21.08 -3.73
C ARG A 85 -4.34 -21.13 -5.20
N ARG A 86 -5.65 -21.10 -5.49
CA ARG A 86 -6.17 -21.05 -6.86
C ARG A 86 -5.71 -19.82 -7.66
N TYR A 87 -5.27 -18.76 -6.98
CA TYR A 87 -4.83 -17.51 -7.60
C TYR A 87 -3.31 -17.43 -7.76
N LEU A 88 -2.56 -18.44 -7.32
CA LEU A 88 -1.10 -18.46 -7.48
C LEU A 88 -0.73 -18.36 -8.96
N GLN A 89 0.16 -17.42 -9.27
CA GLN A 89 0.65 -17.13 -10.62
C GLN A 89 -0.45 -16.74 -11.63
N GLN A 90 -1.64 -16.34 -11.15
CA GLN A 90 -2.73 -15.85 -11.99
C GLN A 90 -2.89 -14.33 -11.80
N PRO A 91 -2.84 -13.54 -12.88
CA PRO A 91 -3.10 -12.11 -12.78
C PRO A 91 -4.60 -11.85 -12.57
N ILE A 92 -4.91 -11.06 -11.56
CA ILE A 92 -6.24 -10.50 -11.34
C ILE A 92 -6.21 -9.05 -11.80
N LEU A 93 -7.11 -8.72 -12.72
CA LEU A 93 -7.17 -7.42 -13.39
C LEU A 93 -8.23 -6.53 -12.75
N PHE A 94 -7.89 -5.29 -12.43
CA PHE A 94 -8.85 -4.31 -11.91
C PHE A 94 -8.37 -2.87 -12.13
N LYS A 95 -9.32 -1.93 -12.07
CA LYS A 95 -9.02 -0.50 -12.10
C LYS A 95 -8.77 0.05 -10.71
N VAL A 96 -7.80 0.93 -10.59
CA VAL A 96 -7.60 1.77 -9.39
C VAL A 96 -7.42 3.23 -9.77
N ARG A 97 -7.60 4.10 -8.79
CA ARG A 97 -7.44 5.54 -8.88
C ARG A 97 -6.69 6.06 -7.66
N PHE A 98 -5.76 6.96 -7.92
CA PHE A 98 -5.11 7.80 -6.93
C PHE A 98 -5.32 9.25 -7.31
N GLN A 99 -5.71 10.07 -6.35
CA GLN A 99 -6.17 11.43 -6.59
C GLN A 99 -5.75 12.36 -5.46
N PRO A 100 -5.74 13.68 -5.69
CA PRO A 100 -5.59 14.65 -4.61
C PRO A 100 -6.55 14.38 -3.45
N GLU A 101 -6.04 14.51 -2.22
CA GLU A 101 -6.84 14.44 -1.00
C GLU A 101 -7.89 15.55 -1.01
N THR A 102 -9.14 15.18 -1.27
CA THR A 102 -10.28 16.11 -1.17
C THR A 102 -10.60 16.31 0.30
N ASN A 103 -10.20 17.45 0.88
CA ASN A 103 -10.70 17.85 2.19
C ASN A 103 -12.20 18.18 2.07
N ILE A 104 -13.08 17.28 2.51
CA ILE A 104 -14.52 17.54 2.65
C ILE A 104 -14.76 18.32 3.97
N GLY A 105 -14.00 19.39 4.16
CA GLY A 105 -14.11 20.34 5.27
C GLY A 105 -14.36 21.73 4.68
N PHE A 106 -15.46 22.34 5.10
CA PHE A 106 -15.95 23.64 4.65
C PHE A 106 -14.86 24.73 4.58
N ILE A 107 -14.80 25.41 3.44
CA ILE A 107 -14.08 26.68 3.15
C ILE A 107 -12.57 26.64 3.48
N SER A 108 -11.74 26.30 2.49
CA SER A 108 -10.31 26.64 2.56
C SER A 108 -10.03 27.80 1.59
N ASN A 109 -9.81 28.97 2.19
CA ASN A 109 -9.35 30.17 1.50
C ASN A 109 -8.02 29.91 0.81
N TYR A 110 -7.97 30.29 -0.47
CA TYR A 110 -6.80 30.40 -1.33
C TYR A 110 -5.60 31.02 -0.59
N THR A 111 -4.70 30.19 -0.05
CA THR A 111 -3.33 30.64 0.25
C THR A 111 -2.37 29.44 0.19
N SER A 112 -1.33 29.59 -0.64
CA SER A 112 -0.22 28.67 -0.94
C SER A 112 -0.56 27.42 -1.79
N LYS A 113 0.10 27.31 -2.96
CA LYS A 113 0.25 26.08 -3.76
C LYS A 113 1.06 25.05 -2.97
N LYS A 114 0.54 24.54 -1.85
CA LYS A 114 1.11 23.34 -1.24
C LYS A 114 0.79 22.17 -2.18
N ALA A 115 1.80 21.36 -2.50
CA ALA A 115 1.60 20.15 -3.29
C ALA A 115 0.46 19.34 -2.65
N GLN A 116 -0.57 19.03 -3.45
CA GLN A 116 -1.71 18.27 -2.97
C GLN A 116 -1.26 16.85 -2.66
N LYS A 117 -1.60 16.35 -1.47
CA LYS A 117 -1.31 14.97 -1.10
C LYS A 117 -2.09 14.03 -2.01
N ILE A 118 -1.43 13.04 -2.60
CA ILE A 118 -2.09 12.00 -3.38
C ILE A 118 -2.52 10.86 -2.46
N VAL A 119 -3.78 10.47 -2.54
CA VAL A 119 -4.39 9.38 -1.75
C VAL A 119 -5.11 8.40 -2.67
N ALA A 120 -5.31 7.18 -2.19
CA ALA A 120 -6.12 6.19 -2.91
C ALA A 120 -7.61 6.56 -2.84
N ASP A 121 -8.35 6.45 -3.95
CA ASP A 121 -9.81 6.47 -3.90
C ASP A 121 -10.29 5.14 -3.31
N ARG A 122 -10.34 5.06 -1.97
CA ARG A 122 -10.62 3.81 -1.23
C ARG A 122 -11.96 3.19 -1.59
N THR A 123 -12.99 4.02 -1.84
CA THR A 123 -14.30 3.55 -2.28
C THR A 123 -14.22 2.90 -3.66
N PHE A 124 -13.65 3.61 -4.64
CA PHE A 124 -13.51 3.10 -6.00
C PHE A 124 -12.56 1.89 -6.05
N ASN A 125 -11.37 2.00 -5.47
CA ASN A 125 -10.35 0.95 -5.48
C ASN A 125 -10.84 -0.29 -4.75
N GLY A 126 -11.39 -0.12 -3.54
CA GLY A 126 -11.90 -1.22 -2.74
C GLY A 126 -13.02 -1.97 -3.47
N LEU A 127 -13.94 -1.26 -4.14
CA LEU A 127 -15.01 -1.90 -4.92
C LEU A 127 -14.47 -2.70 -6.11
N ASN A 128 -13.57 -2.11 -6.90
CA ASN A 128 -13.00 -2.79 -8.06
C ASN A 128 -12.15 -4.01 -7.67
N ILE A 129 -11.33 -3.90 -6.63
CA ILE A 129 -10.55 -5.02 -6.08
C ILE A 129 -11.50 -6.12 -5.59
N ALA A 130 -12.49 -5.77 -4.75
CA ALA A 130 -13.40 -6.76 -4.19
C ALA A 130 -14.20 -7.49 -5.28
N LYS A 131 -14.67 -6.78 -6.31
CA LYS A 131 -15.35 -7.39 -7.47
C LYS A 131 -14.44 -8.32 -8.27
N ALA A 132 -13.19 -7.93 -8.50
CA ALA A 132 -12.24 -8.75 -9.22
C ALA A 132 -11.92 -10.07 -8.49
N TYR A 133 -11.85 -10.06 -7.14
CA TYR A 133 -11.56 -11.25 -6.35
C TYR A 133 -12.79 -12.12 -6.03
N LEU A 134 -13.93 -11.50 -5.72
CA LEU A 134 -15.13 -12.18 -5.22
C LEU A 134 -16.21 -12.35 -6.29
N GLY A 135 -16.06 -11.69 -7.44
CA GLY A 135 -17.03 -11.62 -8.52
C GLY A 135 -18.05 -10.50 -8.34
N ASP A 136 -18.50 -9.94 -9.47
CA ASP A 136 -19.41 -8.78 -9.52
C ASP A 136 -20.73 -8.98 -8.78
N ARG A 137 -21.20 -10.23 -8.68
CA ARG A 137 -22.47 -10.56 -8.04
C ARG A 137 -22.37 -10.71 -6.52
N ALA A 138 -21.15 -10.87 -5.99
CA ALA A 138 -20.92 -11.10 -4.57
C ALA A 138 -20.78 -9.78 -3.79
N VAL A 139 -20.31 -8.71 -4.44
CA VAL A 139 -20.00 -7.43 -3.81
C VAL A 139 -21.03 -6.38 -4.23
N LEU A 140 -21.77 -5.86 -3.25
CA LEU A 140 -22.82 -4.87 -3.49
C LEU A 140 -22.25 -3.45 -3.46
N SER A 141 -21.41 -3.12 -2.48
CA SER A 141 -20.77 -1.81 -2.38
C SER A 141 -19.55 -1.85 -1.47
N VAL A 142 -18.69 -0.84 -1.63
CA VAL A 142 -17.65 -0.48 -0.65
C VAL A 142 -17.89 0.96 -0.24
N LYS A 143 -17.80 1.23 1.06
CA LYS A 143 -17.99 2.57 1.63
C LYS A 143 -16.85 2.87 2.59
N VAL A 144 -16.45 4.13 2.64
CA VAL A 144 -15.48 4.64 3.62
C VAL A 144 -16.23 5.50 4.62
N ASP A 145 -15.84 5.41 5.89
CA ASP A 145 -16.38 6.27 6.93
C ASP A 145 -15.97 7.73 6.68
N PRO A 146 -16.92 8.67 6.54
CA PRO A 146 -16.61 10.06 6.18
C PRO A 146 -15.75 10.77 7.23
N HIS A 147 -15.72 10.28 8.47
CA HIS A 147 -14.92 10.85 9.56
C HIS A 147 -13.64 10.07 9.83
N ASN A 148 -13.45 8.92 9.18
CA ASN A 148 -12.28 8.06 9.38
C ASN A 148 -11.91 7.31 8.10
N PRO A 149 -10.94 7.80 7.30
CA PRO A 149 -10.52 7.14 6.06
C PRO A 149 -9.93 5.74 6.31
N ASN A 150 -9.54 5.43 7.55
CA ASN A 150 -9.01 4.13 7.93
C ASN A 150 -10.10 3.08 8.15
N ARG A 151 -11.39 3.46 8.12
CA ARG A 151 -12.52 2.54 8.32
C ARG A 151 -13.30 2.37 7.03
N GLN A 152 -13.27 1.15 6.49
CA GLN A 152 -13.96 0.76 5.27
C GLN A 152 -14.98 -0.35 5.56
N ILE A 153 -16.14 -0.30 4.91
CA ILE A 153 -17.19 -1.30 4.99
C ILE A 153 -17.43 -1.84 3.58
N THR A 154 -17.22 -3.15 3.42
CA THR A 154 -17.60 -3.88 2.20
C THR A 154 -18.92 -4.60 2.46
N VAL A 155 -19.94 -4.27 1.68
CA VAL A 155 -21.26 -4.92 1.75
C VAL A 155 -21.30 -6.04 0.73
N LEU A 156 -21.53 -7.25 1.22
CA LEU A 156 -21.61 -8.47 0.42
C LEU A 156 -23.07 -8.89 0.25
N LYS A 157 -23.33 -9.77 -0.71
CA LYS A 157 -24.65 -10.37 -0.89
C LYS A 157 -25.07 -11.18 0.36
N GLY A 158 -26.36 -11.16 0.68
CA GLY A 158 -26.94 -11.90 1.80
C GLY A 158 -26.73 -11.22 3.15
N GLU A 159 -26.80 -9.88 3.17
CA GLU A 159 -26.72 -9.04 4.38
C GLU A 159 -25.40 -9.13 5.16
N LYS A 160 -24.37 -9.74 4.56
CA LYS A 160 -23.03 -9.86 5.15
C LYS A 160 -22.21 -8.60 4.94
N GLN A 161 -21.37 -8.28 5.92
CA GLN A 161 -20.46 -7.14 5.85
C GLN A 161 -19.06 -7.51 6.30
N LEU A 162 -18.06 -6.92 5.64
CA LEU A 162 -16.69 -6.92 6.10
C LEU A 162 -16.31 -5.48 6.48
N VAL A 163 -16.07 -5.26 7.78
CA VAL A 163 -15.52 -4.01 8.29
C VAL A 163 -14.01 -4.17 8.39
N SER A 164 -13.27 -3.32 7.68
CA SER A 164 -11.80 -3.28 7.69
C SER A 164 -11.34 -1.95 8.30
N ILE A 165 -10.48 -2.01 9.32
CA ILE A 165 -9.97 -0.85 10.04
C ILE A 165 -8.44 -0.88 9.99
N VAL A 166 -7.80 0.12 9.38
CA VAL A 166 -6.35 0.29 9.44
C VAL A 166 -5.98 0.86 10.81
N THR A 167 -5.16 0.14 11.57
CA THR A 167 -4.76 0.50 12.93
C THR A 167 -3.32 1.00 13.02
N GLY A 168 -2.44 0.54 12.12
CA GLY A 168 -1.06 0.99 12.04
C GLY A 168 -0.62 1.23 10.59
N ARG A 169 0.31 2.15 10.38
CA ARG A 169 0.85 2.48 9.05
C ARG A 169 2.32 2.89 9.11
N GLY A 170 3.08 2.45 8.12
CA GLY A 170 4.45 2.89 7.86
C GLY A 170 4.66 3.14 6.37
N ILE A 171 5.55 4.08 6.04
CA ILE A 171 5.99 4.38 4.68
C ILE A 171 7.49 4.56 4.64
N GLU A 172 8.12 4.16 3.55
CA GLU A 172 9.52 4.40 3.23
C GLU A 172 9.64 4.71 1.74
N THR A 173 10.57 5.59 1.39
CA THR A 173 10.90 5.94 0.00
C THR A 173 12.40 5.72 -0.18
N PRO A 174 12.86 4.46 -0.38
CA PRO A 174 14.29 4.14 -0.44
C PRO A 174 15.04 4.94 -1.52
N ASN A 175 14.36 5.23 -2.63
CA ASN A 175 14.85 6.08 -3.71
C ASN A 175 13.65 6.73 -4.44
N PRO A 176 13.87 7.73 -5.34
CA PRO A 176 12.77 8.46 -5.98
C PRO A 176 11.79 7.63 -6.83
N ARG A 177 12.14 6.38 -7.19
CA ARG A 177 11.31 5.47 -8.00
C ARG A 177 10.70 4.34 -7.19
N GLU A 178 10.94 4.31 -5.88
CA GLU A 178 10.51 3.23 -5.02
C GLU A 178 9.75 3.78 -3.82
N PHE A 179 8.56 3.23 -3.61
CA PHE A 179 7.72 3.55 -2.46
C PHE A 179 7.29 2.26 -1.81
N VAL A 180 7.64 2.11 -0.54
CA VAL A 180 7.28 0.97 0.30
C VAL A 180 6.29 1.46 1.34
N SER A 181 5.19 0.74 1.49
CA SER A 181 4.23 1.02 2.55
C SER A 181 3.77 -0.27 3.22
N THR A 182 3.36 -0.15 4.47
CA THR A 182 2.73 -1.23 5.21
C THR A 182 1.54 -0.70 5.98
N GLU A 183 0.51 -1.52 6.12
CA GLU A 183 -0.62 -1.27 6.98
C GLU A 183 -0.87 -2.50 7.85
N ILE A 184 -1.22 -2.28 9.13
CA ILE A 184 -1.83 -3.30 9.98
C ILE A 184 -3.32 -3.02 9.97
N SER A 185 -4.12 -4.03 9.61
CA SER A 185 -5.57 -3.92 9.58
C SER A 185 -6.24 -4.92 10.51
N GLN A 186 -7.39 -4.52 11.05
CA GLN A 186 -8.34 -5.40 11.72
C GLN A 186 -9.54 -5.59 10.81
N GLN A 187 -9.93 -6.85 10.65
CA GLN A 187 -11.07 -7.23 9.81
C GLN A 187 -12.12 -7.95 10.65
N VAL A 188 -13.36 -7.51 10.55
CA VAL A 188 -14.51 -8.06 11.27
C VAL A 188 -15.60 -8.40 10.26
N PHE A 189 -15.94 -9.68 10.17
CA PHE A 189 -17.11 -10.15 9.44
C PHE A 189 -18.35 -10.05 10.33
N ARG A 190 -19.43 -9.53 9.76
CA ARG A 190 -20.76 -9.39 10.39
C ARG A 190 -21.83 -9.95 9.48
#